data_AF-A0A1G8EN05-F1
#
_entry.id   AF-A0A1G8EN05-F1
#
_cell.length_a   1.000
_cell.length_b   1.000
_cell.length_c   1.000
_cell.angle_alpha   90.00
_cell.angle_beta   90.00
_cell.angle_gamma   90.00
#
_symmetry.space_group_name_H-M   'P 1'
#
loop_
_entity.id
_entity.type
_entity.pdbx_description
1 polymer ?
#
loop_
_entity_poly.entity_id
_entity_poly.type
_entity_poly.pdbx_seq_one_letter_code
_entity_poly.pdbx_strand_id
1 'polypeptide(L)'
;MLNKLNLGLAALVLGFGLTITTSAFKSAKADIQWNFIGTTLSQATDGHQYSTTMSPPTSCNSGTAAPCYLLTPETVDTQEKLDQYIEDTYGDNAAAVRDNAPAQRAL
;
A
#
# COMPACT_ATOMS: atom_id res chain seq x y z
N MET A 1 44.53 -2.90 -61.46
CA MET A 1 43.81 -3.73 -60.47
C MET A 1 44.35 -3.32 -59.11
N LEU A 2 43.64 -2.81 -58.09
CA LEU A 2 42.25 -2.84 -57.65
C LEU A 2 42.04 -1.52 -56.84
N ASN A 3 41.39 -0.49 -57.38
CA ASN A 3 40.06 0.00 -57.02
C ASN A 3 39.59 -0.16 -55.55
N LYS A 4 39.16 0.98 -54.98
CA LYS A 4 38.11 1.17 -53.95
C LYS A 4 38.48 0.94 -52.48
N LEU A 5 38.94 2.01 -51.82
CA LEU A 5 38.66 2.21 -50.39
C LEU A 5 37.25 2.83 -50.27
N ASN A 6 36.31 1.99 -49.83
CA ASN A 6 34.91 2.32 -49.65
C ASN A 6 34.71 3.36 -48.54
N LEU A 7 33.93 4.40 -48.85
CA LEU A 7 33.18 5.21 -47.89
C LEU A 7 32.29 4.30 -47.04
N GLY A 8 32.82 3.87 -45.90
CA GLY A 8 32.09 3.08 -44.91
C GLY A 8 32.04 3.82 -43.59
N LEU A 9 30.81 4.19 -43.20
CA LEU A 9 30.41 4.43 -41.81
C LEU A 9 30.58 5.84 -41.21
N ALA A 10 29.99 6.82 -41.89
CA ALA A 10 29.37 7.97 -41.24
C ALA A 10 28.11 7.56 -40.43
N ALA A 11 28.27 6.76 -39.36
CA ALA A 11 27.13 6.25 -38.57
C ALA A 11 27.33 6.32 -37.05
N LEU A 12 28.31 7.09 -36.55
CA LEU A 12 28.57 7.21 -35.11
C LEU A 12 28.07 8.52 -34.50
N VAL A 13 26.99 9.12 -35.05
CA VAL A 13 26.40 10.35 -34.52
C VAL A 13 24.86 10.28 -34.52
N LEU A 14 24.25 9.20 -34.02
CA LEU A 14 22.78 9.15 -33.80
C LEU A 14 22.39 8.19 -32.67
N GLY A 15 23.26 7.99 -31.67
CA GLY A 15 23.08 6.95 -30.65
C GLY A 15 22.89 7.42 -29.21
N PHE A 16 23.12 8.69 -28.89
CA PHE A 16 22.77 9.22 -27.57
C PHE A 16 21.32 9.67 -27.63
N GLY A 17 20.47 8.64 -27.60
CA GLY A 17 19.04 8.76 -27.48
C GLY A 17 18.71 9.73 -26.35
N LEU A 18 17.80 10.64 -26.69
CA LEU A 18 16.93 11.36 -25.79
C LEU A 18 16.90 10.65 -24.43
N THR A 19 17.56 11.21 -23.43
CA THR A 19 17.27 10.89 -22.05
C THR A 19 15.84 11.32 -21.86
N ILE A 20 14.91 10.39 -22.10
CA ILE A 20 13.54 10.52 -21.64
C ILE A 20 13.74 10.60 -20.13
N THR A 21 13.73 11.82 -19.60
CA THR A 21 13.47 12.05 -18.20
C THR A 21 12.05 11.55 -18.04
N THR A 22 11.89 10.24 -17.88
CA THR A 22 10.67 9.64 -17.38
C THR A 22 10.57 10.24 -16.00
N SER A 23 9.86 11.36 -15.92
CA SER A 23 9.56 12.02 -14.66
C SER A 23 8.92 10.95 -13.81
N ALA A 24 9.70 10.43 -12.86
CA ALA A 24 9.27 9.46 -11.88
C ALA A 24 8.36 10.16 -10.88
N PHE A 25 7.29 10.78 -11.36
CA PHE A 25 6.06 10.92 -10.58
C PHE A 25 5.43 9.53 -10.57
N LYS A 26 6.10 8.57 -9.94
CA LYS A 26 5.37 7.52 -9.24
C LYS A 26 4.61 8.30 -8.18
N SER A 27 3.36 8.67 -8.45
CA SER A 27 2.44 9.01 -7.37
C SER A 27 2.55 7.83 -6.42
N ALA A 28 3.22 8.02 -5.28
CA ALA A 28 3.12 7.09 -4.18
C ALA A 28 1.64 7.10 -3.86
N LYS A 29 0.92 6.08 -4.36
CA LYS A 29 -0.51 6.02 -4.13
C LYS A 29 -0.69 5.82 -2.64
N ALA A 30 -1.56 6.65 -2.07
CA ALA A 30 -1.74 6.73 -0.63
C ALA A 30 -2.23 5.39 -0.08
N ASP A 31 -1.81 5.07 1.15
CA ASP A 31 -2.32 3.93 1.90
C ASP A 31 -3.84 4.00 2.02
N ILE A 32 -4.50 2.84 2.02
CA ILE A 32 -5.94 2.72 2.23
C ILE A 32 -6.20 2.65 3.73
N GLN A 33 -7.11 3.51 4.19
CA GLN A 33 -7.55 3.51 5.58
C GLN A 33 -8.78 2.62 5.74
N TRP A 34 -8.63 1.57 6.55
CA TRP A 34 -9.67 0.64 6.92
C TRP A 34 -10.12 0.92 8.36
N ASN A 35 -11.28 1.54 8.53
CA ASN A 35 -11.80 1.91 9.85
C ASN A 35 -12.37 0.70 10.55
N PHE A 36 -11.91 0.42 11.77
CA PHE A 36 -12.44 -0.69 12.56
C PHE A 36 -13.87 -0.38 13.00
N ILE A 37 -14.84 -1.24 12.69
CA ILE A 37 -16.24 -1.11 13.06
C ILE A 37 -16.68 -2.13 14.12
N GLY A 38 -15.77 -3.00 14.55
CA GLY A 38 -16.02 -3.95 15.62
C GLY A 38 -16.09 -3.28 17.01
N THR A 39 -16.43 -4.09 18.01
CA THR A 39 -16.63 -3.62 19.40
C THR A 39 -15.63 -4.21 20.40
N THR A 40 -14.93 -5.27 20.03
CA THR A 40 -14.02 -6.02 20.91
C THR A 40 -12.67 -6.25 20.25
N LEU A 41 -11.61 -6.44 21.05
CA LEU A 41 -10.28 -6.72 20.51
C LEU A 41 -10.24 -8.04 19.72
N SER A 42 -10.96 -9.09 20.13
CA SER A 42 -10.98 -10.38 19.41
C SER A 42 -11.50 -10.29 17.97
N GLN A 43 -12.21 -9.20 17.64
CA GLN A 43 -12.70 -8.92 16.29
C GLN A 43 -11.64 -8.25 15.40
N ALA A 44 -10.50 -7.82 15.95
CA ALA A 44 -9.47 -7.09 15.21
C ALA A 44 -8.79 -7.94 14.12
N THR A 45 -8.80 -9.27 14.22
CA THR A 45 -8.24 -10.18 13.23
C THR A 45 -9.21 -10.53 12.10
N ASP A 46 -10.48 -10.14 12.22
CA ASP A 46 -11.49 -10.33 11.19
C ASP A 46 -11.56 -9.05 10.34
N GLY A 47 -11.08 -9.10 9.11
CA GLY A 47 -11.10 -7.95 8.21
C GLY A 47 -12.52 -7.47 7.94
N HIS A 48 -13.55 -8.31 8.03
CA HIS A 48 -14.96 -7.89 7.88
C HIS A 48 -15.41 -6.92 8.98
N GLN A 49 -14.62 -6.77 10.05
CA GLN A 49 -14.81 -5.78 11.09
C GLN A 49 -14.15 -4.45 10.74
N TYR A 50 -13.82 -4.23 9.46
CA TYR A 50 -13.27 -2.98 8.97
C TYR A 50 -14.03 -2.47 7.74
N SER A 51 -14.02 -1.14 7.55
CA SER A 51 -14.69 -0.48 6.45
C SER A 51 -13.94 0.77 6.00
N THR A 52 -13.83 0.96 4.70
CA THR A 52 -13.29 2.21 4.11
C THR A 52 -14.33 3.33 4.01
N THR A 53 -15.62 3.00 4.14
CA THR A 53 -16.73 3.96 3.94
C THR A 53 -17.41 4.38 5.23
N MET A 54 -17.40 3.52 6.26
CA MET A 54 -17.95 3.85 7.56
C MET A 54 -16.97 4.71 8.35
N SER A 55 -17.54 5.61 9.15
CA SER A 55 -16.74 6.41 10.08
C SER A 55 -16.11 5.51 11.15
N PRO A 56 -14.85 5.75 11.53
CA PRO A 56 -14.26 5.07 12.67
C PRO A 56 -15.07 5.34 13.95
N PRO A 57 -14.97 4.48 14.97
CA PRO A 57 -15.66 4.64 16.23
C PRO A 57 -15.27 5.96 16.89
N THR A 58 -16.20 6.55 17.64
CA THR A 58 -15.98 7.81 18.37
C THR A 58 -14.88 7.67 19.43
N SER A 59 -14.71 6.45 19.94
CA SER A 59 -13.68 6.12 20.91
C SER A 59 -13.09 4.74 20.58
N CYS A 60 -11.79 4.70 20.37
CA CYS A 60 -11.00 3.48 20.24
C CYS A 60 -9.91 3.52 21.33
N ASN A 61 -9.41 2.35 21.75
CA ASN A 61 -8.58 2.19 22.96
C ASN A 61 -9.20 2.58 24.32
N SER A 62 -10.47 3.02 24.40
CA SER A 62 -11.16 3.27 25.67
C SER A 62 -11.95 2.05 26.14
N GLY A 63 -11.40 1.30 27.11
CA GLY A 63 -12.11 0.20 27.78
C GLY A 63 -12.14 -1.15 27.03
N THR A 64 -12.14 -1.14 25.69
CA THR A 64 -12.18 -2.38 24.87
C THR A 64 -10.81 -2.79 24.31
N ALA A 65 -9.81 -1.92 24.42
CA ALA A 65 -8.50 -2.07 23.80
C ALA A 65 -8.58 -2.45 22.30
N ALA A 66 -9.57 -1.94 21.56
CA ALA A 66 -9.72 -2.23 20.13
C ALA A 66 -9.01 -1.19 19.25
N PRO A 67 -8.52 -1.57 18.04
CA PRO A 67 -7.89 -0.65 17.11
C PRO A 67 -8.88 0.40 16.57
N CYS A 68 -8.37 1.55 16.15
CA CYS A 68 -9.17 2.59 15.50
C CYS A 68 -9.37 2.31 14.00
N TYR A 69 -8.27 2.06 13.32
CA TYR A 69 -8.20 1.75 11.89
C TYR A 69 -6.87 1.06 11.59
N LEU A 70 -6.78 0.50 10.39
CA LEU A 70 -5.54 0.01 9.79
C LEU A 70 -5.20 0.87 8.58
N LEU A 71 -3.91 1.12 8.39
CA LEU A 71 -3.38 1.61 7.13
C LEU A 71 -2.79 0.43 6.39
N THR A 72 -3.26 0.20 5.18
CA THR A 72 -2.77 -0.86 4.33
C THR A 72 -2.25 -0.30 3.02
N PRO A 73 -1.33 -1.00 2.33
CA PRO A 73 -0.92 -0.61 0.99
C PRO A 73 -2.13 -0.50 0.07
N GLU A 74 -2.06 0.36 -0.95
CA GLU A 74 -3.10 0.53 -1.97
C GLU A 74 -3.57 -0.77 -2.66
N THR A 75 -2.74 -1.82 -2.63
CA THR A 75 -3.06 -3.13 -3.21
C THR A 75 -4.10 -3.90 -2.41
N VAL A 76 -4.31 -3.53 -1.14
CA VAL A 76 -5.28 -4.09 -0.20
C VAL A 76 -6.57 -3.28 -0.28
N ASP A 77 -7.23 -3.37 -1.45
CA ASP A 77 -8.39 -2.58 -1.85
C ASP A 77 -9.73 -3.35 -1.81
N THR A 78 -9.69 -4.63 -1.44
CA THR A 78 -10.89 -5.46 -1.24
C THR A 78 -10.88 -6.10 0.13
N GLN A 79 -12.06 -6.57 0.54
CA GLN A 79 -12.27 -7.22 1.83
C GLN A 79 -11.40 -8.47 1.98
N GLU A 80 -11.37 -9.32 0.96
CA GLU A 80 -10.61 -10.57 0.96
C GLU A 80 -9.10 -10.33 1.04
N LYS A 81 -8.62 -9.23 0.42
CA LYS A 81 -7.21 -8.85 0.50
C LYS A 81 -6.87 -8.28 1.87
N LEU A 82 -7.81 -7.60 2.54
CA LEU A 82 -7.61 -7.14 3.90
C LEU A 82 -7.53 -8.33 4.87
N ASP A 83 -8.43 -9.31 4.73
CA ASP A 83 -8.38 -10.53 5.54
C ASP A 83 -7.03 -11.24 5.39
N GLN A 84 -6.57 -11.45 4.15
CA GLN A 84 -5.25 -12.01 3.87
C GLN A 84 -4.12 -11.16 4.45
N TYR A 85 -4.18 -9.83 4.31
CA TYR A 85 -3.17 -8.94 4.86
C TYR A 85 -3.07 -9.06 6.38
N ILE A 86 -4.21 -9.13 7.06
CA ILE A 86 -4.27 -9.28 8.52
C ILE A 86 -3.71 -10.64 8.94
N GLU A 87 -4.10 -11.71 8.24
CA GLU A 87 -3.60 -13.08 8.49
C GLU A 87 -2.09 -13.17 8.26
N ASP A 88 -1.58 -12.65 7.14
CA ASP A 88 -0.15 -12.69 6.79
C ASP A 88 0.71 -11.83 7.73
N THR A 89 0.19 -10.70 8.19
CA THR A 89 0.94 -9.73 9.00
C THR A 89 0.88 -10.04 10.49
N TYR A 90 -0.29 -10.45 10.99
CA TYR A 90 -0.58 -10.58 12.42
C TYR A 90 -1.04 -11.99 12.83
N GLY A 91 -1.51 -12.80 11.88
CA GLY A 91 -2.15 -14.09 12.16
C GLY A 91 -3.35 -13.92 13.10
N ASP A 92 -3.47 -14.86 14.05
CA ASP A 92 -4.54 -14.85 15.05
C ASP A 92 -4.29 -13.87 16.23
N ASN A 93 -3.23 -13.04 16.16
CA ASN A 93 -2.84 -12.18 17.27
C ASN A 93 -3.53 -10.81 17.23
N ALA A 94 -4.76 -10.76 17.75
CA ALA A 94 -5.53 -9.52 17.87
C ALA A 94 -4.79 -8.39 18.60
N ALA A 95 -3.99 -8.70 19.63
CA ALA A 95 -3.21 -7.69 20.34
C ALA A 95 -2.14 -7.07 19.43
N ALA A 96 -1.51 -7.86 18.57
CA ALA A 96 -0.56 -7.34 17.58
C ALA A 96 -1.24 -6.41 16.57
N VAL A 97 -2.47 -6.72 16.14
CA VAL A 97 -3.25 -5.81 15.27
C VAL A 97 -3.45 -4.46 15.95
N ARG A 98 -3.89 -4.46 17.22
CA ARG A 98 -4.06 -3.22 18.00
C ARG A 98 -2.75 -2.47 18.19
N ASP A 99 -1.68 -3.16 18.57
CA ASP A 99 -0.41 -2.53 18.94
C ASP A 99 0.33 -1.93 17.73
N ASN A 100 0.03 -2.42 16.51
CA ASN A 100 0.53 -1.86 15.26
C ASN A 100 -0.46 -0.90 14.58
N ALA A 101 -1.71 -0.84 15.05
CA ALA A 101 -2.69 0.11 14.56
C ALA A 101 -2.35 1.54 15.05
N PRO A 102 -2.58 2.57 14.24
CA PRO A 102 -2.42 3.94 14.69
C PRO A 102 -3.27 4.26 15.93
N ALA A 103 -2.64 4.86 16.94
CA ALA A 103 -3.24 5.10 18.25
C ALA A 103 -4.39 6.13 18.25
N GLN A 104 -4.46 6.98 17.21
CA GLN A 104 -5.44 8.05 17.09
C GLN A 104 -6.18 7.93 15.77
N ARG A 105 -7.51 8.02 15.82
CA ARG A 105 -8.43 8.12 14.67
C ARG A 105 -7.93 9.18 13.67
N ALA A 106 -7.91 8.86 12.37
CA ALA A 106 -7.62 9.86 11.35
C ALA A 106 -8.75 10.90 11.33
N LEU A 107 -8.36 12.18 11.32
CA LEU A 107 -9.25 13.35 11.35
C LEU A 107 -9.99 13.55 10.01
#